data_AF-A0A938GJ51-F1
#
_entry.id   AF-A0A938GJ51-F1
#
_cell.length_a   1.000
_cell.length_b   1.000
_cell.length_c   1.000
_cell.angle_alpha   90.00
_cell.angle_beta   90.00
_cell.angle_gamma   90.00
#
_symmetry.space_group_name_H-M   'P 1'
#
loop_
_entity.id
_entity.type
_entity.pdbx_description
1 polymer ?
#
loop_
_entity_poly.entity_id
_entity_poly.type
_entity_poly.pdbx_seq_one_letter_code
_entity_poly.pdbx_strand_id
1 'polypeptide(L)'
;MKTTLTASERKNFNHVIGDSDLCAWRPVSGVVWVQTRNPKHAVRLAQRRDSHLVVRGMGGGYLKTFEFTGKTLAWAWRLIRRYKASQTPALASTGTGVKLENLATA
;
A
#
# COMPACT_ATOMS: atom_id res chain seq x y z
N MET A 1 -19.72 -8.06 5.99
CA MET A 1 -19.07 -9.39 5.96
C MET A 1 -17.80 -9.35 6.80
N LYS A 2 -17.80 -10.00 7.97
CA LYS A 2 -16.62 -10.14 8.82
C LYS A 2 -15.96 -11.47 8.44
N THR A 3 -14.87 -11.43 7.67
CA THR A 3 -14.12 -12.64 7.33
C THR A 3 -13.38 -13.09 8.58
N THR A 4 -13.89 -14.13 9.23
CA THR A 4 -13.24 -14.79 10.36
C THR A 4 -12.00 -15.51 9.82
N LEU A 5 -10.81 -14.94 10.08
CA LEU A 5 -9.54 -15.60 9.79
C LEU A 5 -9.42 -16.86 10.67
N THR A 6 -9.27 -18.00 10.03
CA THR A 6 -9.17 -19.32 10.67
C THR A 6 -7.83 -19.47 11.39
N ALA A 7 -7.76 -20.32 12.42
CA ALA A 7 -6.59 -20.46 13.28
C ALA A 7 -5.32 -20.94 12.54
N SER A 8 -5.44 -21.56 11.36
CA SER A 8 -4.32 -21.95 10.51
C SER A 8 -3.64 -20.74 9.85
N GLU A 9 -4.37 -19.67 9.55
CA GLU A 9 -3.82 -18.43 8.98
C GLU A 9 -2.94 -17.66 9.98
N ARG A 10 -3.07 -17.94 11.27
CA ARG A 10 -2.27 -17.29 12.33
C ARG A 10 -0.79 -17.67 12.25
N LYS A 11 -0.43 -18.79 11.59
CA LYS A 11 0.93 -19.32 11.43
C LYS A 11 1.52 -19.17 10.02
N ASN A 12 0.95 -18.34 9.16
CA ASN A 12 1.46 -18.16 7.80
C ASN A 12 2.73 -17.29 7.78
N PHE A 13 3.87 -17.90 8.12
CA PHE A 13 5.19 -17.40 7.78
C PHE A 13 5.40 -17.54 6.26
N ASN A 14 6.13 -16.61 5.65
CA ASN A 14 6.42 -16.58 4.21
C ASN A 14 5.21 -16.48 3.26
N HIS A 15 4.00 -16.26 3.78
CA HIS A 15 2.88 -15.91 2.91
C HIS A 15 3.03 -14.45 2.44
N VAL A 16 3.13 -14.28 1.13
CA VAL A 16 3.26 -12.99 0.47
C VAL A 16 1.87 -12.46 0.12
N ILE A 17 1.62 -11.20 0.49
CA ILE A 17 0.44 -10.43 0.10
C ILE A 17 0.85 -9.23 -0.76
N GLY A 18 -0.01 -8.79 -1.67
CA GLY A 18 0.26 -7.65 -2.56
C GLY A 18 0.60 -8.08 -3.98
N ASP A 19 1.35 -7.25 -4.71
CA ASP A 19 1.75 -7.49 -6.11
C ASP A 19 3.25 -7.22 -6.31
N SER A 20 3.71 -7.27 -7.56
CA SER A 20 5.12 -7.06 -7.94
C SER A 20 5.67 -5.69 -7.55
N ASP A 21 4.80 -4.68 -7.46
CA ASP A 21 5.16 -3.30 -7.16
C ASP A 21 5.22 -3.02 -5.66
N LEU A 22 4.28 -3.58 -4.89
CA LEU A 22 4.22 -3.44 -3.44
C LEU A 22 3.67 -4.72 -2.80
N CYS A 23 4.54 -5.46 -2.14
CA CYS A 23 4.20 -6.69 -1.43
C CYS A 23 4.71 -6.70 0.01
N ALA A 24 4.15 -7.59 0.82
CA ALA A 24 4.57 -7.80 2.20
C ALA A 24 4.49 -9.28 2.57
N TRP A 25 5.37 -9.71 3.46
CA TRP A 25 5.35 -11.05 4.04
C TRP A 25 5.86 -11.03 5.47
N ARG A 26 5.67 -12.15 6.16
CA ARG A 26 6.13 -12.33 7.54
C ARG A 26 7.28 -13.35 7.58
N PRO A 27 8.54 -12.91 7.68
CA PRO A 27 9.67 -13.83 7.78
C PRO A 27 9.70 -14.57 9.13
N VAL A 28 9.40 -13.87 10.22
CA VAL A 28 9.38 -14.41 11.59
C VAL A 28 8.24 -13.82 12.41
N SER A 29 7.97 -14.37 13.60
CA SER A 29 6.88 -13.88 14.45
C SER A 29 7.14 -12.44 14.89
N GLY A 30 6.10 -11.60 14.80
CA GLY A 30 6.18 -10.20 15.19
C GLY A 30 6.92 -9.28 14.22
N VAL A 31 7.45 -9.79 13.10
CA VAL A 31 8.17 -8.98 12.11
C VAL A 31 7.48 -9.06 10.77
N VAL A 32 7.20 -7.92 10.14
CA VAL A 32 6.68 -7.86 8.78
C VAL A 32 7.69 -7.16 7.89
N TRP A 33 7.98 -7.74 6.74
CA TRP A 33 8.74 -7.10 5.69
C TRP A 33 7.79 -6.58 4.61
N VAL A 34 8.04 -5.35 4.15
CA VAL A 34 7.32 -4.70 3.07
C VAL A 34 8.34 -4.34 1.99
N GLN A 35 8.16 -4.88 0.80
CA GLN A 35 9.02 -4.63 -0.35
C GLN A 35 8.31 -3.76 -1.37
N THR A 36 9.02 -2.80 -1.93
CA THR A 36 8.51 -1.92 -2.98
C THR A 36 9.50 -1.78 -4.12
N ARG A 37 8.96 -1.77 -5.34
CA ARG A 37 9.68 -1.35 -6.55
C ARG A 37 9.39 0.09 -6.96
N ASN A 38 8.35 0.69 -6.40
CA ASN A 38 7.97 2.06 -6.68
C ASN A 38 8.72 3.06 -5.75
N PRO A 39 9.44 4.05 -6.30
CA PRO A 39 10.19 5.03 -5.50
C PRO A 39 9.27 5.91 -4.64
N LYS A 40 8.04 6.22 -5.09
CA LYS A 40 7.08 7.02 -4.29
C LYS A 40 6.69 6.29 -3.01
N HIS A 41 6.44 4.99 -3.08
CA HIS A 41 6.16 4.18 -1.90
C HIS A 41 7.37 4.05 -0.99
N ALA A 42 8.58 3.91 -1.56
CA ALA A 42 9.80 3.82 -0.76
C ALA A 42 10.06 5.08 0.07
N VAL A 43 9.82 6.28 -0.49
CA VAL A 43 9.94 7.53 0.26
C VAL A 43 8.93 7.57 1.41
N ARG A 44 7.66 7.21 1.14
CA ARG A 44 6.61 7.18 2.18
C ARG A 44 6.91 6.15 3.27
N LEU A 45 7.47 5.00 2.92
CA LEU A 45 7.89 3.99 3.89
C LEU A 45 9.05 4.52 4.74
N ALA A 46 10.09 5.08 4.10
CA ALA A 46 11.26 5.62 4.79
C ALA A 46 10.95 6.79 5.74
N GLN A 47 9.88 7.55 5.49
CA GLN A 47 9.42 8.61 6.39
C GLN A 47 8.74 8.08 7.66
N ARG A 48 8.41 6.79 7.73
CA ARG A 48 7.75 6.23 8.90
C ARG A 48 8.77 5.94 9.99
N ARG A 49 8.48 6.41 11.21
CA ARG A 49 9.29 6.14 12.41
C ARG A 49 9.34 4.67 12.80
N ASP A 50 8.34 3.89 12.40
CA ASP A 50 8.25 2.46 12.71
C ASP A 50 8.87 1.56 11.62
N SER A 51 9.52 2.15 10.61
CA SER A 51 10.16 1.41 9.52
C SER A 51 11.67 1.32 9.70
N HIS A 52 12.24 0.17 9.34
CA HIS A 52 13.68 -0.02 9.28
C HIS A 52 14.08 -0.56 7.91
N LEU A 53 15.01 0.09 7.21
CA LEU A 53 15.39 -0.35 5.85
C LEU A 53 16.36 -1.52 5.94
N VAL A 54 15.96 -2.70 5.43
CA VAL A 54 16.74 -3.95 5.55
C VAL A 54 17.40 -4.39 4.24
N VAL A 55 16.84 -4.02 3.08
CA VAL A 55 17.41 -4.37 1.78
C VAL A 55 17.38 -3.17 0.83
N ARG A 56 18.50 -2.97 0.10
CA ARG A 56 18.61 -2.05 -1.04
C ARG A 56 19.11 -2.83 -2.25
N GLY A 57 18.27 -3.00 -3.26
CA GLY A 57 18.66 -3.54 -4.56
C GLY A 57 18.78 -2.42 -5.59
N MET A 58 19.93 -2.35 -6.28
CA MET A 58 20.14 -1.44 -7.42
C MET A 58 20.48 -2.17 -8.74
N GLY A 59 20.83 -3.47 -8.69
CA GLY A 59 21.33 -4.24 -9.84
C GLY A 59 20.29 -5.02 -10.65
N GLY A 60 19.07 -4.50 -10.81
CA GLY A 60 17.99 -5.19 -11.55
C GLY A 60 16.63 -4.48 -11.52
N GLY A 61 16.64 -3.18 -11.20
CA GLY A 61 15.46 -2.39 -10.88
C GLY A 61 15.51 -1.84 -9.46
N TYR A 62 14.81 -0.73 -9.24
CA TYR A 62 14.69 -0.10 -7.93
C TYR A 62 13.96 -1.06 -6.98
N LEU A 63 14.63 -1.55 -5.94
CA LEU A 63 14.02 -2.44 -4.95
C LEU A 63 14.43 -2.03 -3.54
N LYS A 64 13.45 -1.82 -2.67
CA LYS A 64 13.69 -1.57 -1.25
C LYS A 64 12.77 -2.41 -0.39
N THR A 65 13.33 -3.00 0.66
CA THR A 65 12.56 -3.76 1.66
C THR A 65 12.72 -3.11 3.02
N PHE A 66 11.58 -2.86 3.66
CA PHE A 66 11.47 -2.26 4.98
C PHE A 66 10.89 -3.26 5.97
N GLU A 67 11.52 -3.35 7.13
CA GLU A 67 11.10 -4.13 8.27
C GLU A 67 10.23 -3.30 9.21
N PHE A 68 9.20 -3.96 9.75
CA PHE A 68 8.30 -3.43 10.76
C PHE A 68 8.13 -4.43 11.90
N THR A 69 8.67 -4.08 13.06
CA THR A 69 8.60 -4.89 14.28
C THR A 69 7.29 -4.65 15.04
N GLY A 70 6.77 -5.69 15.68
CA GLY A 70 5.48 -5.69 16.38
C GLY A 70 4.26 -5.58 15.47
N LYS A 71 4.39 -5.81 14.15
CA LYS A 71 3.29 -5.71 13.19
C LYS A 71 2.80 -7.08 12.71
N THR A 72 1.61 -7.07 12.10
CA THR A 72 0.94 -8.27 11.56
C THR A 72 0.70 -8.14 10.06
N LEU A 73 0.48 -9.26 9.36
CA LEU A 73 0.12 -9.24 7.94
C LEU A 73 -1.19 -8.47 7.67
N ALA A 74 -2.15 -8.50 8.60
CA ALA A 74 -3.37 -7.71 8.47
C ALA A 74 -3.11 -6.19 8.50
N TRP A 75 -2.15 -5.74 9.32
CA TRP A 75 -1.69 -4.35 9.29
C TRP A 75 -1.03 -4.01 7.95
N ALA A 76 -0.20 -4.92 7.43
CA ALA A 76 0.50 -4.74 6.17
C ALA A 76 -0.47 -4.65 4.99
N TRP A 77 -1.51 -5.50 4.97
CA TRP A 77 -2.58 -5.46 3.96
C TRP A 77 -3.29 -4.10 3.94
N ARG A 78 -3.61 -3.54 5.13
CA ARG A 78 -4.20 -2.20 5.23
C ARG A 78 -3.24 -1.11 4.74
N LEU A 79 -1.94 -1.25 5.01
CA LEU A 79 -0.92 -0.32 4.52
C LEU A 79 -0.86 -0.33 2.99
N ILE A 80 -0.76 -1.51 2.38
CA ILE A 80 -0.74 -1.70 0.92
C ILE A 80 -1.98 -1.06 0.29
N ARG A 81 -3.17 -1.36 0.84
CA ARG A 81 -4.44 -0.81 0.33
C ARG A 81 -4.46 0.72 0.35
N ARG A 82 -3.97 1.36 1.42
CA ARG A 82 -3.86 2.83 1.49
C ARG A 82 -2.90 3.40 0.45
N TYR A 83 -1.78 2.72 0.24
CA TYR A 83 -0.74 3.20 -0.66
C TYR A 83 -1.19 3.10 -2.12
N LYS A 84 -1.89 2.03 -2.48
CA LYS A 84 -2.52 1.87 -3.80
C LYS A 84 -3.68 2.82 -4.02
N ALA A 85 -4.54 3.03 -3.03
CA ALA A 85 -5.63 4.00 -3.12
C ALA A 85 -5.14 5.44 -3.34
N SER A 86 -3.96 5.79 -2.83
CA SER A 86 -3.35 7.11 -3.08
C SER A 86 -2.82 7.28 -4.53
N GLN A 87 -2.78 6.21 -5.33
CA GLN A 87 -2.32 6.26 -6.72
C GLN A 87 -3.46 6.40 -7.73
N THR A 88 -4.71 6.23 -7.33
CA THR A 88 -5.87 6.57 -8.16
C THR A 88 -6.10 8.09 -8.06
N PRO A 89 -5.75 8.91 -9.05
CA PRO A 89 -6.30 10.26 -9.10
C PRO A 89 -7.82 10.13 -9.17
N ALA A 90 -8.52 10.86 -8.30
CA ALA A 90 -9.97 10.97 -8.37
C ALA A 90 -10.35 11.62 -9.70
N LEU A 91 -10.63 10.81 -10.72
CA LEU A 91 -11.35 11.26 -11.90
C LEU A 91 -12.84 11.34 -11.54
N ALA A 92 -13.21 12.37 -10.78
CA ALA A 92 -14.62 12.73 -10.54
C ALA A 92 -14.73 14.18 -10.02
N SER A 93 -14.16 15.13 -10.75
CA SER A 93 -14.51 16.54 -10.63
C SER A 93 -14.69 17.13 -12.02
N THR A 94 -15.69 16.63 -12.75
CA THR A 94 -16.27 17.37 -13.90
C THR A 94 -17.74 17.01 -14.00
N GLY A 95 -18.51 17.61 -13.10
CA GLY A 95 -19.94 17.80 -13.24
C GLY A 95 -20.22 19.26 -12.95
N THR A 96 -19.60 20.15 -13.74
CA THR A 96 -19.93 21.57 -13.74
C THR A 96 -21.41 21.68 -14.08
N GLY A 97 -22.24 21.94 -13.07
CA GLY A 97 -23.62 22.35 -13.26
C GLY A 97 -23.62 23.72 -13.95
N VAL A 98 -23.56 23.73 -15.28
CA VAL A 98 -23.90 24.90 -16.07
C VAL A 98 -25.43 24.97 -16.06
N LYS A 99 -25.95 25.86 -15.23
CA LYS A 99 -27.35 26.28 -15.25
C LYS A 99 -27.56 27.02 -16.58
N LEU A 100 -28.23 26.38 -17.54
CA LEU A 100 -28.70 27.03 -18.76
C LEU A 100 -29.92 27.89 -18.39
N GLU A 101 -29.67 29.06 -17.82
CA GLU A 101 -30.66 30.12 -17.80
C GLU A 101 -29.95 31.42 -18.19
N ASN A 102 -30.57 32.13 -19.15
CA ASN A 102 -30.16 33.36 -19.80
C ASN A 102 -29.29 33.17 -21.05
N LEU A 103 -29.98 33.14 -22.21
CA LEU A 103 -29.71 34.02 -23.36
C LEU A 103 -30.80 33.79 -24.43
N ALA A 104 -31.84 34.63 -24.42
CA ALA A 104 -32.52 35.14 -25.62
C ALA A 104 -33.71 36.03 -25.20
N THR A 105 -33.42 37.30 -24.89
CA THR A 105 -34.31 38.39 -25.28
C THR A 105 -33.83 38.86 -26.64
N ALA A 106 -34.69 38.72 -27.64
CA ALA A 106 -34.75 39.57 -28.83
C ALA A 106 -36.24 39.71 -29.18
#